data_AF-A0A8H3XUQ7-F1
#
_entry.id   AF-A0A8H3XUQ7-F1
#
_cell.length_a   1.000
_cell.length_b   1.000
_cell.length_c   1.000
_cell.angle_alpha   90.00
_cell.angle_beta   90.00
_cell.angle_gamma   90.00
#
_symmetry.space_group_name_H-M   'P 1'
#
loop_
_entity.id
_entity.type
_entity.pdbx_description
1 polymer ?
#
loop_
_entity_poly.entity_id
_entity_poly.type
_entity_poly.pdbx_seq_one_letter_code
_entity_poly.pdbx_strand_id
1 'polypeptide(L)'
;MSAPTSEASWPAGIPEIRQHPTDLSQEELREEAKGWLLYVREKIQPTSTPEDGLRQRRALIEQWATASQEFRETYHSRSAGYSSAFDYPASVLSQIAPRPNKRFLCLPPVDRQTHPRNYIHLVKFLILLYIHQDEWNGVHPFEEHGAGTAPNYHLPDLLGCGPTTRPITTFDEILPSLYLTPADFHALSMTRQGTVVFANGPNLTWFVIDAPGLATGRLALVDFSSNGHVRVSTLRRPWNMGQTMAFEQVLGRYLGEIVESCIGGPPQYNEVLDMDLPILEILESTRLNNKFLCSGYGSRDLWIRLINESAPGYLELEAQGREVEFELDTLLVIDL
;
A
#
# COMPACT_ATOMS: atom_id res chain seq x y z
N MET A 1 34.80 20.03 -25.28
CA MET A 1 33.33 20.06 -25.38
C MET A 1 32.82 18.92 -24.53
N SER A 2 32.45 19.22 -23.29
CA SER A 2 32.09 18.24 -22.28
C SER A 2 30.57 18.21 -22.17
N ALA A 3 29.96 17.05 -22.39
CA ALA A 3 28.53 16.85 -22.17
C ALA A 3 28.17 17.16 -20.72
N PRO A 4 27.05 17.85 -20.42
CA PRO A 4 26.56 17.89 -19.05
C PRO A 4 25.99 16.51 -18.73
N THR A 5 26.61 15.90 -17.73
CA THR A 5 26.20 14.70 -17.02
C THR A 5 24.75 14.77 -16.55
N SER A 6 24.05 13.67 -16.78
CA SER A 6 22.77 13.29 -16.14
C SER A 6 22.75 13.59 -14.65
N GLU A 7 21.84 14.45 -14.21
CA GLU A 7 21.30 14.41 -12.84
C GLU A 7 19.76 14.42 -12.91
N ALA A 8 19.20 13.21 -12.90
CA ALA A 8 17.81 13.00 -12.56
C ALA A 8 17.62 13.31 -11.07
N SER A 9 17.32 14.55 -10.70
CA SER A 9 16.87 14.84 -9.33
C SER A 9 15.46 14.28 -9.14
N TRP A 10 15.39 13.13 -8.44
CA TRP A 10 14.86 13.03 -7.07
C TRP A 10 14.68 11.58 -6.59
N PRO A 11 15.54 11.14 -5.64
CA PRO A 11 15.23 10.01 -4.75
C PRO A 11 15.24 10.37 -3.24
N ALA A 12 15.65 11.61 -2.86
CA ALA A 12 15.60 12.11 -1.46
C ALA A 12 15.85 13.63 -1.23
N GLY A 13 16.14 14.49 -2.23
CA GLY A 13 16.70 15.84 -2.01
C GLY A 13 16.07 17.07 -2.69
N ILE A 14 15.39 17.87 -1.85
CA ILE A 14 15.20 19.34 -1.71
C ILE A 14 14.51 19.44 -0.33
N PRO A 15 15.19 19.95 0.71
CA PRO A 15 14.68 20.07 2.09
C PRO A 15 13.39 20.89 2.26
N GLU A 16 12.97 21.56 1.20
CA GLU A 16 11.88 22.53 1.17
C GLU A 16 10.53 21.89 0.79
N ILE A 17 10.53 20.72 0.14
CA ILE A 17 9.30 19.96 -0.09
C ILE A 17 8.97 19.19 1.18
N ARG A 18 7.94 19.66 1.90
CA ARG A 18 7.51 19.08 3.17
C ARG A 18 6.07 18.60 3.08
N GLN A 19 5.75 17.50 3.74
CA GLN A 19 4.38 17.10 3.99
C GLN A 19 3.70 18.15 4.89
N HIS A 20 2.39 18.32 4.73
CA HIS A 20 1.63 19.24 5.58
C HIS A 20 1.67 18.76 7.05
N PRO A 21 1.83 19.66 8.05
CA PRO A 21 2.02 19.25 9.44
C PRO A 21 0.80 18.56 10.07
N THR A 22 -0.41 18.81 9.56
CA THR A 22 -1.66 18.33 10.15
C THR A 22 -2.51 17.58 9.13
N ASP A 23 -3.46 16.79 9.61
CA ASP A 23 -4.52 16.27 8.76
C ASP A 23 -5.50 17.39 8.41
N LEU A 24 -6.00 17.38 7.17
CA LEU A 24 -6.96 18.34 6.64
C LEU A 24 -8.22 17.60 6.19
N SER A 25 -9.38 18.17 6.51
CA SER A 25 -10.66 17.74 5.95
C SER A 25 -10.71 18.00 4.43
N GLN A 26 -11.68 17.39 3.74
CA GLN A 26 -11.88 17.60 2.31
C GLN A 26 -12.14 19.08 1.96
N GLU A 27 -12.83 19.80 2.83
CA GLU A 27 -13.13 21.22 2.65
C GLU A 27 -11.87 22.09 2.80
N GLU A 28 -11.04 21.79 3.80
CA GLU A 28 -9.75 22.45 4.02
C GLU A 28 -8.76 22.14 2.90
N LEU A 29 -8.68 20.88 2.45
CA LEU A 29 -7.84 20.48 1.31
C LEU A 29 -8.20 21.28 0.07
N ARG A 30 -9.49 21.39 -0.24
CA ARG A 30 -10.00 22.12 -1.40
C ARG A 30 -9.68 23.60 -1.33
N GLU A 31 -9.84 24.20 -0.15
CA GLU A 31 -9.51 25.61 0.06
C GLU A 31 -8.00 25.85 -0.05
N GLU A 32 -7.17 25.03 0.61
CA GLU A 32 -5.71 25.18 0.62
C GLU A 32 -5.07 24.87 -0.74
N ALA A 33 -5.67 24.01 -1.57
CA ALA A 33 -5.13 23.63 -2.87
C ALA A 33 -5.52 24.57 -4.02
N LYS A 34 -6.50 25.47 -3.84
CA LYS A 34 -7.08 26.22 -4.98
C LYS A 34 -6.08 27.14 -5.68
N GLY A 35 -5.12 27.71 -4.96
CA GLY A 35 -4.05 28.52 -5.57
C GLY A 35 -3.12 27.66 -6.42
N TRP A 36 -2.73 26.50 -5.90
CA TRP A 36 -1.87 25.54 -6.59
C TRP A 36 -2.52 25.00 -7.89
N LEU A 37 -3.80 24.65 -7.85
CA LEU A 37 -4.52 24.18 -9.03
C LEU A 37 -4.57 25.22 -10.15
N LEU A 38 -4.78 26.50 -9.80
CA LEU A 38 -4.72 27.60 -10.76
C LEU A 38 -3.31 27.74 -11.34
N TYR A 39 -2.28 27.70 -10.48
CA TYR A 39 -0.89 27.78 -10.90
C TYR A 39 -0.50 26.69 -11.90
N VAL A 40 -0.82 25.43 -11.60
CA VAL A 40 -0.55 24.31 -12.50
C VAL A 40 -1.27 24.50 -13.84
N ARG A 41 -2.54 24.93 -13.82
CA ARG A 41 -3.30 25.19 -15.05
C ARG A 41 -2.69 26.28 -15.93
N GLU A 42 -2.14 27.34 -15.33
CA GLU A 42 -1.52 28.45 -16.06
C GLU A 42 -0.10 28.13 -16.56
N LYS A 43 0.63 27.23 -15.88
CA LYS A 43 2.05 26.96 -16.16
C LYS A 43 2.34 25.67 -16.89
N ILE A 44 1.45 24.69 -16.81
CA ILE A 44 1.65 23.42 -17.49
C ILE A 44 1.56 23.62 -19.01
N GLN A 45 2.43 22.93 -19.74
CA GLN A 45 2.48 22.99 -21.21
C GLN A 45 2.42 21.57 -21.76
N PRO A 46 1.91 21.36 -22.99
CA PRO A 46 1.97 20.05 -23.62
C PRO A 46 3.42 19.61 -23.81
N THR A 47 3.78 18.43 -23.33
CA THR A 47 5.10 17.83 -23.54
C THR A 47 5.04 16.74 -24.60
N SER A 48 6.15 16.54 -25.32
CA SER A 48 6.25 15.50 -26.36
C SER A 48 6.65 14.13 -25.80
N THR A 49 7.29 14.09 -24.63
CA THR A 49 7.74 12.84 -23.99
C THR A 49 7.22 12.73 -22.54
N PRO A 50 7.00 11.50 -22.04
CA PRO A 50 6.63 11.28 -20.65
C PRO A 50 7.69 11.77 -19.65
N GLU A 51 8.98 11.66 -19.98
CA GLU A 51 10.09 12.13 -19.14
C GLU A 51 10.07 13.64 -18.99
N ASP A 52 9.85 14.38 -20.07
CA ASP A 52 9.74 15.84 -20.01
C ASP A 52 8.50 16.27 -19.23
N GLY A 53 7.41 15.51 -19.34
CA GLY A 53 6.23 15.70 -18.50
C GLY A 53 6.53 15.51 -17.01
N LEU A 54 7.28 14.47 -16.65
CA LEU A 54 7.73 14.23 -15.27
C LEU A 54 8.63 15.37 -14.76
N ARG A 55 9.63 15.79 -15.55
CA ARG A 55 10.52 16.90 -15.20
C ARG A 55 9.74 18.19 -14.99
N GLN A 56 8.77 18.48 -15.86
CA GLN A 56 7.93 19.66 -15.74
C GLN A 56 7.08 19.62 -14.46
N ARG A 57 6.42 18.49 -14.17
CA ARG A 57 5.61 18.35 -12.94
C ARG A 57 6.46 18.50 -11.68
N ARG A 58 7.65 17.90 -11.64
CA ARG A 58 8.59 18.08 -10.53
C ARG A 58 8.99 19.55 -10.39
N ALA A 59 9.38 20.21 -11.47
CA ALA A 59 9.72 21.64 -11.44
C ALA A 59 8.57 22.53 -10.93
N LEU A 60 7.31 22.21 -11.26
CA LEU A 60 6.15 22.93 -10.72
C LEU A 60 6.02 22.76 -9.20
N ILE A 61 6.16 21.52 -8.70
CA ILE A 61 6.12 21.23 -7.26
C ILE A 61 7.24 22.00 -6.55
N GLU A 62 8.46 21.92 -7.06
CA GLU A 62 9.63 22.58 -6.47
C GLU A 62 9.46 24.10 -6.44
N GLN A 63 9.03 24.72 -7.55
CA GLN A 63 8.78 26.15 -7.62
C GLN A 63 7.71 26.58 -6.62
N TRP A 64 6.63 25.82 -6.50
CA TRP A 64 5.58 26.14 -5.53
C TRP A 64 6.05 25.95 -4.08
N ALA A 65 6.79 24.87 -3.78
CA ALA A 65 7.35 24.60 -2.45
C ALA A 65 8.34 25.68 -1.98
N THR A 66 9.12 26.24 -2.91
CA THR A 66 10.19 27.22 -2.61
C THR A 66 9.77 28.69 -2.78
N ALA A 67 8.64 28.95 -3.44
CA ALA A 67 8.13 30.30 -3.62
C ALA A 67 7.82 31.03 -2.31
N SER A 68 7.85 32.36 -2.36
CA SER A 68 7.40 33.19 -1.24
C SER A 68 5.89 33.02 -0.99
N GLN A 69 5.46 33.30 0.24
CA GLN A 69 4.03 33.26 0.55
C GLN A 69 3.25 34.27 -0.31
N GLU A 70 3.80 35.47 -0.53
CA GLU A 70 3.20 36.49 -1.39
C GLU A 70 2.92 35.97 -2.80
N PHE A 71 3.87 35.24 -3.39
CA PHE A 71 3.68 34.61 -4.70
C PHE A 71 2.48 33.67 -4.71
N ARG A 72 2.36 32.78 -3.73
CA ARG A 72 1.25 31.81 -3.65
C ARG A 72 -0.10 32.51 -3.44
N GLU A 73 -0.14 33.54 -2.61
CA GLU A 73 -1.35 34.34 -2.36
C GLU A 73 -1.86 35.05 -3.63
N THR A 74 -0.97 35.42 -4.57
CA THR A 74 -1.41 35.98 -5.86
C THR A 74 -2.28 35.01 -6.66
N TYR A 75 -1.97 33.72 -6.66
CA TYR A 75 -2.80 32.70 -7.31
C TYR A 75 -4.01 32.37 -6.45
N HIS A 76 -3.84 32.31 -5.13
CA HIS A 76 -4.92 31.97 -4.19
C HIS A 76 -6.08 32.96 -4.24
N SER A 77 -5.77 34.26 -4.30
CA SER A 77 -6.76 35.35 -4.39
C SER A 77 -7.47 35.41 -5.74
N ARG A 78 -6.81 34.99 -6.82
CA ARG A 78 -7.38 34.95 -8.18
C ARG A 78 -8.22 33.69 -8.44
N SER A 79 -8.04 32.64 -7.64
CA SER A 79 -8.69 31.36 -7.86
C SER A 79 -10.18 31.42 -7.49
N ALA A 80 -11.04 30.98 -8.42
CA ALA A 80 -12.49 30.94 -8.22
C ALA A 80 -12.97 29.78 -7.31
N GLY A 81 -12.04 28.97 -6.78
CA GLY A 81 -12.34 27.74 -6.05
C GLY A 81 -12.60 26.56 -6.99
N TYR A 82 -12.42 25.36 -6.47
CA TYR A 82 -12.58 24.08 -7.19
C TYR A 82 -13.53 23.16 -6.42
N SER A 83 -14.00 22.09 -7.05
CA SER A 83 -14.81 21.06 -6.38
C SER A 83 -13.94 20.12 -5.53
N SER A 84 -12.70 19.88 -5.96
CA SER A 84 -11.73 19.00 -5.32
C SER A 84 -10.33 19.62 -5.36
N ALA A 85 -9.48 19.26 -4.40
CA ALA A 85 -8.06 19.63 -4.37
C ALA A 85 -7.22 18.97 -5.49
N PHE A 86 -7.83 18.14 -6.33
CA PHE A 86 -7.20 17.38 -7.41
C PHE A 86 -7.87 17.63 -8.77
N ASP A 87 -8.61 18.74 -8.91
CA ASP A 87 -9.27 19.17 -10.15
C ASP A 87 -8.26 19.70 -11.20
N TYR A 88 -7.21 18.93 -11.45
CA TYR A 88 -6.25 19.20 -12.49
C TYR A 88 -6.90 19.08 -13.88
N PRO A 89 -6.43 19.85 -14.87
CA PRO A 89 -6.92 19.71 -16.23
C PRO A 89 -6.73 18.28 -16.76
N ALA A 90 -7.72 17.74 -17.47
CA ALA A 90 -7.65 16.39 -18.03
C ALA A 90 -6.41 16.18 -18.94
N SER A 91 -5.96 17.25 -19.62
CA SER A 91 -4.74 17.25 -20.43
C SER A 91 -3.45 17.00 -19.65
N VAL A 92 -3.45 17.29 -18.35
CA VAL A 92 -2.33 17.00 -17.44
C VAL A 92 -2.40 15.55 -16.98
N LEU A 93 -3.59 15.13 -16.55
CA LEU A 93 -3.81 13.77 -16.06
C LEU A 93 -3.57 12.72 -17.15
N SER A 94 -3.94 13.01 -18.41
CA SER A 94 -3.71 12.12 -19.55
C SER A 94 -2.23 11.88 -19.87
N GLN A 95 -1.31 12.72 -19.37
CA GLN A 95 0.14 12.54 -19.54
C GLN A 95 0.76 11.65 -18.46
N ILE A 96 -0.03 11.25 -17.46
CA ILE A 96 0.41 10.47 -16.32
C ILE A 96 -0.25 9.10 -16.43
N ALA A 97 0.55 8.04 -16.51
CA ALA A 97 0.01 6.70 -16.37
C ALA A 97 -0.51 6.53 -14.93
N PRO A 98 -1.82 6.30 -14.72
CA PRO A 98 -2.35 6.16 -13.37
C PRO A 98 -1.78 4.91 -12.73
N ARG A 99 -1.40 5.01 -11.44
CA ARG A 99 -1.01 3.84 -10.65
C ARG A 99 -2.20 2.85 -10.60
N PRO A 100 -1.96 1.54 -10.76
CA PRO A 100 -3.00 0.55 -10.49
C PRO A 100 -3.59 0.76 -9.10
N ASN A 101 -4.92 0.68 -8.98
CA ASN A 101 -5.60 0.74 -7.69
C ASN A 101 -5.30 -0.54 -6.89
N LYS A 102 -4.12 -0.56 -6.26
CA LYS A 102 -3.58 -1.70 -5.51
C LYS A 102 -2.95 -1.21 -4.21
N ARG A 103 -3.59 -1.58 -3.10
CA ARG A 103 -3.25 -1.21 -1.72
C ARG A 103 -2.64 -2.37 -0.92
N PHE A 104 -2.54 -3.56 -1.51
CA PHE A 104 -1.79 -4.68 -0.94
C PHE A 104 -0.32 -4.60 -1.38
N LEU A 105 0.58 -4.35 -0.44
CA LEU A 105 1.98 -4.02 -0.68
C LEU A 105 2.92 -4.97 0.08
N CYS A 106 4.08 -5.25 -0.51
CA CYS A 106 5.21 -5.88 0.16
C CYS A 106 6.41 -4.95 0.05
N LEU A 107 6.88 -4.45 1.20
CA LEU A 107 8.00 -3.50 1.26
C LEU A 107 9.37 -4.18 1.19
N PRO A 108 9.61 -5.30 1.91
CA PRO A 108 10.90 -5.96 1.90
C PRO A 108 11.28 -6.48 0.51
N PRO A 109 12.58 -6.56 0.18
CA PRO A 109 13.03 -7.24 -1.01
C PRO A 109 12.79 -8.75 -0.85
N VAL A 110 12.15 -9.35 -1.84
CA VAL A 110 11.72 -10.76 -1.85
C VAL A 110 12.25 -11.52 -3.07
N ASP A 111 13.41 -11.13 -3.59
CA ASP A 111 14.02 -11.83 -4.71
C ASP A 111 14.53 -13.23 -4.30
N ARG A 112 14.33 -14.23 -5.17
CA ARG A 112 14.72 -15.63 -4.89
C ARG A 112 16.23 -15.83 -4.80
N GLN A 113 17.01 -15.05 -5.55
CA GLN A 113 18.46 -15.22 -5.64
C GLN A 113 19.15 -14.50 -4.49
N THR A 114 18.73 -13.28 -4.18
CA THR A 114 19.41 -12.45 -3.18
C THR A 114 18.73 -12.44 -1.81
N HIS A 115 17.42 -12.74 -1.73
CA HIS A 115 16.63 -12.76 -0.50
C HIS A 115 15.75 -14.02 -0.37
N PRO A 116 16.30 -15.23 -0.51
CA PRO A 116 15.52 -16.48 -0.56
C PRO A 116 14.65 -16.67 0.68
N ARG A 117 15.14 -16.33 1.88
CA ARG A 117 14.34 -16.46 3.12
C ARG A 117 13.11 -15.56 3.12
N ASN A 118 13.25 -14.30 2.69
CA ASN A 118 12.14 -13.37 2.58
C ASN A 118 11.11 -13.87 1.56
N TYR A 119 11.59 -14.44 0.44
CA TYR A 119 10.71 -15.03 -0.56
C TYR A 119 9.91 -16.22 0.00
N ILE A 120 10.57 -17.13 0.72
CA ILE A 120 9.90 -18.28 1.36
C ILE A 120 8.86 -17.81 2.37
N HIS A 121 9.21 -16.82 3.21
CA HIS A 121 8.27 -16.23 4.16
C HIS A 121 7.09 -15.57 3.46
N LEU A 122 7.31 -14.90 2.32
CA LEU A 122 6.24 -14.31 1.51
C LEU A 122 5.31 -15.40 0.97
N VAL A 123 5.84 -16.46 0.36
CA VAL A 123 5.03 -17.59 -0.16
C VAL A 123 4.15 -18.16 0.96
N LYS A 124 4.75 -18.48 2.12
CA LYS A 124 4.00 -18.96 3.30
C LYS A 124 2.90 -17.98 3.69
N PHE A 125 3.23 -16.70 3.79
CA PHE A 125 2.29 -15.65 4.17
C PHE A 125 1.07 -15.60 3.24
N LEU A 126 1.31 -15.65 1.92
CA LEU A 126 0.25 -15.59 0.91
C LEU A 126 -0.64 -16.83 0.96
N ILE A 127 -0.07 -18.02 1.17
CA ILE A 127 -0.86 -19.24 1.36
C ILE A 127 -1.73 -19.15 2.62
N LEU A 128 -1.19 -18.59 3.71
CA LEU A 128 -1.95 -18.42 4.95
C LEU A 128 -3.15 -17.47 4.83
N LEU A 129 -3.22 -16.60 3.80
CA LEU A 129 -4.40 -15.78 3.52
C LEU A 129 -5.61 -16.59 3.04
N TYR A 130 -5.38 -17.80 2.51
CA TYR A 130 -6.44 -18.74 2.09
C TYR A 130 -6.95 -19.64 3.23
N ILE A 131 -6.43 -19.46 4.45
CA ILE A 131 -6.92 -20.19 5.63
C ILE A 131 -8.01 -19.35 6.30
N HIS A 132 -9.27 -19.68 6.06
CA HIS A 132 -10.42 -18.94 6.58
C HIS A 132 -11.02 -19.59 7.82
N GLN A 133 -11.10 -18.85 8.94
CA GLN A 133 -11.69 -19.35 10.18
C GLN A 133 -13.22 -19.29 10.21
N ASP A 134 -13.80 -18.46 9.36
CA ASP A 134 -15.22 -18.20 9.30
C ASP A 134 -15.84 -18.79 8.02
N GLU A 135 -17.07 -19.28 8.13
CA GLU A 135 -17.85 -19.84 7.00
C GLU A 135 -18.33 -18.75 6.01
N TRP A 136 -17.93 -17.50 6.23
CA TRP A 136 -18.54 -16.34 5.59
C TRP A 136 -17.90 -16.02 4.24
N ASN A 137 -16.63 -16.38 4.06
CA ASN A 137 -15.89 -16.13 2.82
C ASN A 137 -15.06 -17.37 2.47
N GLY A 138 -15.52 -18.13 1.48
CA GLY A 138 -14.74 -19.16 0.79
C GLY A 138 -13.74 -18.59 -0.24
N VAL A 139 -13.58 -17.26 -0.26
CA VAL A 139 -12.82 -16.53 -1.26
C VAL A 139 -11.65 -15.79 -0.62
N HIS A 140 -10.64 -15.50 -1.42
CA HIS A 140 -9.47 -14.75 -0.95
C HIS A 140 -9.89 -13.37 -0.37
N PRO A 141 -9.28 -12.88 0.73
CA PRO A 141 -9.75 -11.67 1.43
C PRO A 141 -9.79 -10.38 0.58
N PHE A 142 -9.10 -10.34 -0.56
CA PHE A 142 -8.99 -9.16 -1.42
C PHE A 142 -9.74 -9.25 -2.77
N GLU A 143 -10.54 -10.28 -3.00
CA GLU A 143 -11.21 -10.53 -4.27
C GLU A 143 -12.23 -9.47 -4.68
N GLU A 144 -13.16 -9.09 -3.79
CA GLU A 144 -14.25 -8.15 -4.09
C GLU A 144 -13.84 -6.66 -3.95
N HIS A 145 -12.68 -6.27 -4.47
CA HIS A 145 -12.14 -4.90 -4.43
C HIS A 145 -11.51 -4.46 -3.09
N GLY A 146 -11.20 -5.40 -2.19
CA GLY A 146 -10.78 -5.10 -0.82
C GLY A 146 -9.48 -4.30 -0.77
N ALA A 147 -8.47 -4.78 -1.49
CA ALA A 147 -7.20 -4.09 -1.66
C ALA A 147 -7.16 -3.20 -2.93
N GLY A 148 -8.32 -2.92 -3.54
CA GLY A 148 -8.45 -2.17 -4.79
C GLY A 148 -8.85 -3.03 -5.98
N THR A 149 -8.90 -2.41 -7.17
CA THR A 149 -9.48 -3.01 -8.40
C THR A 149 -8.43 -3.51 -9.40
N ALA A 150 -7.14 -3.47 -9.03
CA ALA A 150 -6.07 -3.95 -9.89
C ALA A 150 -6.12 -5.49 -10.04
N PRO A 151 -5.70 -6.04 -11.21
CA PRO A 151 -5.61 -7.49 -11.38
C PRO A 151 -4.59 -8.10 -10.41
N ASN A 152 -4.67 -9.42 -10.23
CA ASN A 152 -3.84 -10.18 -9.29
C ASN A 152 -3.91 -9.63 -7.87
N TYR A 153 -5.13 -9.43 -7.36
CA TYR A 153 -5.40 -8.90 -6.02
C TYR A 153 -4.82 -9.77 -4.89
N HIS A 154 -4.60 -11.06 -5.15
CA HIS A 154 -4.02 -12.03 -4.21
C HIS A 154 -2.49 -11.91 -4.08
N LEU A 155 -1.82 -11.19 -4.99
CA LEU A 155 -0.39 -10.90 -4.90
C LEU A 155 -0.18 -9.44 -4.47
N PRO A 156 0.80 -9.13 -3.61
CA PRO A 156 1.12 -7.75 -3.27
C PRO A 156 1.89 -7.07 -4.40
N ASP A 157 1.86 -5.73 -4.43
CA ASP A 157 2.81 -4.93 -5.21
C ASP A 157 4.19 -4.98 -4.53
N LEU A 158 5.23 -5.40 -5.25
CA LEU A 158 6.57 -5.66 -4.70
C LEU A 158 7.44 -4.41 -4.82
N LEU A 159 7.42 -3.56 -3.79
CA LEU A 159 8.11 -2.26 -3.84
C LEU A 159 9.63 -2.37 -3.55
N GLY A 160 10.07 -3.45 -2.90
CA GLY A 160 11.48 -3.70 -2.58
C GLY A 160 12.31 -4.34 -3.72
N CYS A 161 11.67 -4.74 -4.82
CA CYS A 161 12.32 -5.46 -5.91
C CYS A 161 12.73 -4.51 -7.05
N GLY A 162 13.83 -3.77 -6.89
CA GLY A 162 14.39 -2.94 -7.95
C GLY A 162 15.82 -2.46 -7.64
N PRO A 163 16.74 -2.42 -8.63
CA PRO A 163 18.15 -2.07 -8.40
C PRO A 163 18.39 -0.60 -8.03
N THR A 164 17.38 0.27 -8.22
CA THR A 164 17.50 1.73 -8.02
C THR A 164 16.50 2.29 -7.01
N THR A 165 15.71 1.43 -6.35
CA THR A 165 14.66 1.87 -5.42
C THR A 165 15.23 1.93 -4.01
N ARG A 166 15.20 3.12 -3.40
CA ARG A 166 15.47 3.25 -1.96
C ARG A 166 14.41 2.41 -1.21
N PRO A 167 14.82 1.50 -0.31
CA PRO A 167 13.87 0.69 0.43
C PRO A 167 12.98 1.56 1.30
N ILE A 168 11.68 1.32 1.23
CA ILE A 168 10.69 1.93 2.11
C ILE A 168 10.78 1.21 3.46
N THR A 169 11.13 1.95 4.50
CA THR A 169 11.39 1.39 5.84
C THR A 169 10.29 1.71 6.83
N THR A 170 9.50 2.75 6.56
CA THR A 170 8.40 3.20 7.44
C THR A 170 7.13 3.41 6.64
N PHE A 171 5.98 3.37 7.32
CA PHE A 171 4.69 3.60 6.65
C PHE A 171 4.55 5.02 6.11
N ASP A 172 5.13 6.02 6.77
CA ASP A 172 5.09 7.43 6.34
C ASP A 172 5.87 7.67 5.05
N GLU A 173 6.78 6.76 4.66
CA GLU A 173 7.49 6.82 3.40
C GLU A 173 6.67 6.26 2.22
N ILE A 174 5.56 5.55 2.47
CA ILE A 174 4.77 4.86 1.43
C ILE A 174 4.17 5.87 0.45
N LEU A 175 3.32 6.79 0.92
CA LEU A 175 2.63 7.73 0.04
C LEU A 175 3.59 8.70 -0.68
N PRO A 176 4.65 9.22 -0.05
CA PRO A 176 5.69 9.96 -0.75
C PRO A 176 6.39 9.13 -1.85
N SER A 177 6.72 7.88 -1.57
CA SER A 177 7.37 7.00 -2.55
C SER A 177 6.44 6.71 -3.74
N LEU A 178 5.16 6.49 -3.46
CA LEU A 178 4.18 6.11 -4.48
C LEU A 178 3.65 7.27 -5.31
N TYR A 179 3.53 8.48 -4.75
CA TYR A 179 2.84 9.59 -5.40
C TYR A 179 3.68 10.86 -5.54
N LEU A 180 4.51 11.20 -4.54
CA LEU A 180 5.36 12.39 -4.61
C LEU A 180 6.56 12.18 -5.53
N THR A 181 7.27 11.06 -5.39
CA THR A 181 8.42 10.72 -6.24
C THR A 181 8.06 10.72 -7.74
N PRO A 182 6.98 10.08 -8.20
CA PRO A 182 6.55 10.16 -9.61
C PRO A 182 5.80 11.45 -9.98
N ALA A 183 5.61 12.39 -9.04
CA ALA A 183 4.80 13.58 -9.21
C ALA A 183 3.41 13.25 -9.80
N ASP A 184 2.70 12.32 -9.16
CA ASP A 184 1.41 11.81 -9.61
C ASP A 184 0.26 12.71 -9.14
N PHE A 185 -0.19 13.59 -10.02
CA PHE A 185 -1.26 14.55 -9.75
C PHE A 185 -2.65 13.89 -9.62
N HIS A 186 -2.80 12.57 -9.84
CA HIS A 186 -4.05 11.87 -9.49
C HIS A 186 -4.24 11.72 -7.98
N ALA A 187 -3.16 11.78 -7.19
CA ALA A 187 -3.20 11.58 -5.75
C ALA A 187 -2.50 12.69 -4.95
N LEU A 188 -1.69 13.52 -5.62
CA LEU A 188 -0.88 14.58 -5.02
C LEU A 188 -1.49 15.97 -5.24
N SER A 189 -1.45 16.81 -4.22
CA SER A 189 -1.72 18.25 -4.32
C SER A 189 -0.82 19.04 -3.37
N MET A 190 -0.86 20.37 -3.48
CA MET A 190 -0.07 21.26 -2.64
C MET A 190 -0.93 22.34 -2.01
N THR A 191 -0.62 22.68 -0.76
CA THR A 191 -1.31 23.73 0.00
C THR A 191 -0.81 25.12 -0.37
N ARG A 192 -1.52 26.14 0.12
CA ARG A 192 -1.13 27.55 0.06
C ARG A 192 0.19 27.84 0.78
N GLN A 193 0.63 26.96 1.68
CA GLN A 193 1.92 27.07 2.38
C GLN A 193 3.07 26.41 1.62
N GLY A 194 2.81 25.81 0.46
CA GLY A 194 3.81 25.07 -0.30
C GLY A 194 4.12 23.68 0.24
N THR A 195 3.25 23.12 1.08
CA THR A 195 3.40 21.76 1.61
C THR A 195 2.59 20.77 0.79
N VAL A 196 3.03 19.51 0.77
CA VAL A 196 2.39 18.40 0.06
C VAL A 196 1.24 17.80 0.87
N VAL A 197 0.17 17.47 0.17
CA VAL A 197 -0.96 16.68 0.66
C VAL A 197 -1.34 15.59 -0.34
N PHE A 198 -1.96 14.53 0.16
CA PHE A 198 -2.46 13.39 -0.57
C PHE A 198 -3.96 13.28 -0.30
N ALA A 199 -4.80 13.03 -1.31
CA ALA A 199 -6.22 12.71 -1.02
C ALA A 199 -6.84 11.54 -1.76
N ASN A 200 -6.11 10.87 -2.66
CA ASN A 200 -6.48 9.52 -3.04
C ASN A 200 -5.71 8.53 -2.16
N GLY A 201 -6.45 7.76 -1.36
CA GLY A 201 -5.87 6.79 -0.41
C GLY A 201 -6.08 7.01 1.10
N PRO A 202 -6.26 8.23 1.66
CA PRO A 202 -6.32 8.45 3.12
C PRO A 202 -7.69 8.18 3.79
N ASN A 203 -8.59 7.49 3.08
CA ASN A 203 -9.87 6.98 3.60
C ASN A 203 -10.05 5.50 3.25
N LEU A 204 -8.97 4.83 2.86
CA LEU A 204 -8.99 3.44 2.42
C LEU A 204 -7.92 2.69 3.20
N THR A 205 -8.22 1.48 3.64
CA THR A 205 -7.23 0.66 4.32
C THR A 205 -6.18 0.17 3.33
N TRP A 206 -4.92 0.30 3.74
CA TRP A 206 -3.76 -0.26 3.09
C TRP A 206 -3.32 -1.52 3.82
N PHE A 207 -2.92 -2.52 3.04
CA PHE A 207 -2.52 -3.83 3.53
C PHE A 207 -1.04 -4.00 3.25
N VAL A 208 -0.20 -3.92 4.27
CA VAL A 208 1.25 -3.79 4.11
C VAL A 208 1.95 -4.96 4.81
N ILE A 209 2.72 -5.70 4.03
CA ILE A 209 3.73 -6.63 4.54
C ILE A 209 5.03 -5.84 4.66
N ASP A 210 5.35 -5.39 5.87
CA ASP A 210 6.62 -4.76 6.21
C ASP A 210 7.67 -5.81 6.63
N ALA A 211 8.91 -5.39 6.91
CA ALA A 211 9.97 -6.34 7.27
C ALA A 211 9.66 -7.13 8.56
N PRO A 212 9.19 -6.51 9.65
CA PRO A 212 8.73 -7.25 10.83
C PRO A 212 7.54 -8.15 10.52
N GLY A 213 6.57 -7.69 9.74
CA GLY A 213 5.37 -8.44 9.37
C GLY A 213 5.69 -9.70 8.56
N LEU A 214 6.61 -9.59 7.60
CA LEU A 214 7.11 -10.72 6.81
C LEU A 214 7.79 -11.77 7.69
N ALA A 215 8.66 -11.33 8.61
CA ALA A 215 9.39 -12.23 9.51
C ALA A 215 8.49 -12.87 10.58
N THR A 216 7.36 -12.24 10.93
CA THR A 216 6.50 -12.65 12.05
C THR A 216 5.09 -13.09 11.63
N GLY A 217 4.81 -13.18 10.33
CA GLY A 217 3.51 -13.61 9.82
C GLY A 217 2.36 -12.67 10.20
N ARG A 218 2.58 -11.36 10.19
CA ARG A 218 1.55 -10.34 10.49
C ARG A 218 1.42 -9.33 9.35
N LEU A 219 0.18 -9.04 8.98
CA LEU A 219 -0.19 -8.00 8.04
C LEU A 219 -0.47 -6.71 8.78
N ALA A 220 0.12 -5.60 8.35
CA ALA A 220 -0.25 -4.28 8.83
C ALA A 220 -1.43 -3.74 8.02
N LEU A 221 -2.47 -3.32 8.72
CA LEU A 221 -3.57 -2.54 8.17
C LEU A 221 -3.31 -1.10 8.55
N VAL A 222 -3.29 -0.20 7.57
CA VAL A 222 -2.89 1.19 7.76
C VAL A 222 -3.87 2.12 7.07
N ASP A 223 -4.39 3.09 7.83
CA ASP A 223 -5.09 4.25 7.29
C ASP A 223 -4.16 5.46 7.39
N PHE A 224 -4.10 6.24 6.32
CA PHE A 224 -3.25 7.41 6.24
C PHE A 224 -4.08 8.68 6.40
N SER A 225 -3.50 9.71 6.98
CA SER A 225 -4.05 11.07 6.94
C SER A 225 -3.73 11.74 5.60
N SER A 226 -4.40 12.84 5.32
CA SER A 226 -4.17 13.62 4.09
C SER A 226 -2.76 14.22 3.97
N ASN A 227 -2.00 14.31 5.05
CA ASN A 227 -0.58 14.68 5.02
C ASN A 227 0.35 13.50 4.68
N GLY A 228 -0.19 12.29 4.60
CA GLY A 228 0.54 11.07 4.31
C GLY A 228 1.14 10.35 5.52
N HIS A 229 0.89 10.84 6.73
CA HIS A 229 1.27 10.15 7.96
C HIS A 229 0.22 9.11 8.36
N VAL A 230 0.63 8.08 9.10
CA VAL A 230 -0.30 7.08 9.65
C VAL A 230 -1.32 7.74 10.59
N ARG A 231 -2.61 7.55 10.28
CA ARG A 231 -3.73 7.96 11.16
C ARG A 231 -4.05 6.85 12.16
N VAL A 232 -4.28 5.65 11.65
CA VAL A 232 -4.63 4.45 12.42
C VAL A 232 -3.88 3.27 11.83
N SER A 233 -3.38 2.38 12.69
CA SER A 233 -2.85 1.11 12.24
C SER A 233 -3.13 -0.03 13.21
N THR A 234 -3.15 -1.25 12.68
CA THR A 234 -3.26 -2.46 13.48
C THR A 234 -2.63 -3.65 12.76
N LEU A 235 -2.35 -4.73 13.50
CA LEU A 235 -1.74 -5.93 12.97
C LEU A 235 -2.74 -7.09 12.98
N ARG A 236 -2.81 -7.85 11.89
CA ARG A 236 -3.63 -9.05 11.77
C ARG A 236 -2.82 -10.22 11.25
N ARG A 237 -3.08 -11.42 11.77
CA ARG A 237 -2.61 -12.66 11.13
C ARG A 237 -3.39 -12.88 9.83
N PRO A 238 -2.79 -13.53 8.82
CA PRO A 238 -3.43 -13.75 7.51
C PRO A 238 -4.85 -14.33 7.60
N TRP A 239 -5.03 -15.37 8.42
CA TRP A 239 -6.31 -16.06 8.60
C TRP A 239 -7.37 -15.29 9.40
N ASN A 240 -7.05 -14.11 9.93
CA ASN A 240 -8.01 -13.20 10.56
C ASN A 240 -8.51 -12.11 9.58
N MET A 241 -8.01 -12.11 8.34
CA MET A 241 -8.38 -11.12 7.33
C MET A 241 -9.77 -11.32 6.77
N GLY A 242 -10.28 -12.56 6.66
CA GLY A 242 -11.64 -12.82 6.19
C GLY A 242 -12.69 -12.01 6.95
N GLN A 243 -12.67 -12.12 8.28
CA GLN A 243 -13.56 -11.33 9.14
C GLN A 243 -13.30 -9.82 9.03
N THR A 244 -12.04 -9.38 8.96
CA THR A 244 -11.71 -7.96 8.86
C THR A 244 -12.28 -7.34 7.58
N MET A 245 -12.11 -8.04 6.46
CA MET A 245 -12.58 -7.62 5.15
C MET A 245 -14.11 -7.66 5.04
N ALA A 246 -14.78 -8.64 5.66
CA ALA A 246 -16.23 -8.67 5.73
C ALA A 246 -16.81 -7.40 6.40
N PHE A 247 -16.23 -6.95 7.51
CA PHE A 247 -16.72 -5.74 8.19
C PHE A 247 -16.35 -4.46 7.44
N GLU A 248 -15.17 -4.39 6.82
CA GLU A 248 -14.76 -3.23 6.07
C GLU A 248 -15.55 -3.08 4.75
N GLN A 249 -15.63 -4.14 3.94
CA GLN A 249 -16.23 -4.08 2.61
C GLN A 249 -17.75 -4.22 2.62
N VAL A 250 -18.29 -5.15 3.39
CA VAL A 250 -19.73 -5.45 3.36
C VAL A 250 -20.50 -4.48 4.25
N LEU A 251 -19.93 -4.12 5.40
CA LEU A 251 -20.58 -3.25 6.38
C LEU A 251 -20.07 -1.80 6.35
N GLY A 252 -19.09 -1.48 5.51
CA GLY A 252 -18.60 -0.12 5.30
C GLY A 252 -17.88 0.49 6.51
N ARG A 253 -17.33 -0.35 7.40
CA ARG A 253 -16.62 0.14 8.59
C ARG A 253 -15.22 0.64 8.24
N TYR A 254 -14.85 1.80 8.77
CA TYR A 254 -13.48 2.31 8.65
C TYR A 254 -12.52 1.61 9.63
N LEU A 255 -11.21 1.68 9.34
CA LEU A 255 -10.18 0.98 10.12
C LEU A 255 -10.22 1.33 11.62
N GLY A 256 -10.51 2.58 11.98
CA GLY A 256 -10.70 2.99 13.37
C GLY A 256 -11.73 2.13 14.13
N GLU A 257 -12.90 1.87 13.54
CA GLU A 257 -13.92 1.00 14.14
C GLU A 257 -13.46 -0.46 14.25
N ILE A 258 -12.74 -0.96 13.23
CA ILE A 258 -12.17 -2.32 13.22
C ILE A 258 -11.21 -2.49 14.40
N VAL A 259 -10.39 -1.46 14.68
CA VAL A 259 -9.46 -1.43 15.82
C VAL A 259 -10.21 -1.37 17.14
N GLU A 260 -11.13 -0.41 17.29
CA GLU A 260 -11.91 -0.23 18.52
C GLU A 260 -12.74 -1.46 18.89
N SER A 261 -13.36 -2.09 17.89
CA SER A 261 -14.20 -3.28 18.08
C SER A 261 -13.41 -4.59 18.09
N CYS A 262 -12.08 -4.54 17.97
CA CYS A 262 -11.20 -5.71 17.90
C CYS A 262 -11.62 -6.75 16.83
N ILE A 263 -12.15 -6.28 15.69
CA ILE A 263 -12.52 -7.16 14.56
C ILE A 263 -11.27 -7.81 13.99
N GLY A 264 -11.33 -9.11 13.66
CA GLY A 264 -10.14 -9.91 13.34
C GLY A 264 -9.31 -10.26 14.58
N GLY A 265 -9.85 -10.06 15.77
CA GLY A 265 -9.28 -10.49 17.04
C GLY A 265 -8.50 -9.43 17.80
N PRO A 266 -8.56 -9.44 19.14
CA PRO A 266 -7.66 -8.65 19.98
C PRO A 266 -6.20 -9.16 19.89
N PRO A 267 -5.20 -8.40 20.41
CA PRO A 267 -3.78 -8.66 20.19
C PRO A 267 -3.30 -10.09 20.47
N GLN A 268 -3.89 -10.78 21.46
CA GLN A 268 -3.52 -12.16 21.81
C GLN A 268 -3.82 -13.19 20.72
N TYR A 269 -4.70 -12.88 19.76
CA TYR A 269 -4.99 -13.71 18.58
C TYR A 269 -4.19 -13.29 17.34
N ASN A 270 -3.41 -12.21 17.46
CA ASN A 270 -2.57 -11.64 16.42
C ASN A 270 -1.09 -11.56 16.86
N GLU A 271 -0.69 -12.49 17.76
CA GLU A 271 0.70 -12.66 18.20
C GLU A 271 1.61 -13.08 17.03
N VAL A 272 2.91 -12.92 17.20
CA VAL A 272 3.90 -13.32 16.19
C VAL A 272 3.79 -14.82 15.87
N LEU A 273 4.09 -15.16 14.62
CA LEU A 273 4.28 -16.52 14.13
C LEU A 273 5.77 -16.75 13.89
N ASP A 274 6.22 -17.99 14.08
CA ASP A 274 7.54 -18.42 13.63
C ASP A 274 7.42 -18.87 12.16
N MET A 275 7.79 -17.97 11.24
CA MET A 275 7.68 -18.21 9.79
C MET A 275 8.75 -19.18 9.26
N ASP A 276 9.73 -19.58 10.08
CA ASP A 276 10.72 -20.59 9.70
C ASP A 276 10.18 -22.01 9.91
N LEU A 277 9.11 -22.20 10.70
CA LEU A 277 8.46 -23.51 10.84
C LEU A 277 7.74 -23.92 9.54
N PRO A 278 7.60 -25.23 9.27
CA PRO A 278 6.71 -25.73 8.22
C PRO A 278 5.29 -25.18 8.37
N ILE A 279 4.61 -24.85 7.28
CA ILE A 279 3.32 -24.15 7.31
C ILE A 279 2.26 -24.89 8.14
N LEU A 280 2.27 -26.23 8.10
CA LEU A 280 1.36 -27.06 8.88
C LEU A 280 1.68 -27.03 10.38
N GLU A 281 2.96 -26.89 10.75
CA GLU A 281 3.37 -26.76 12.16
C GLU A 281 3.01 -25.38 12.73
N ILE A 282 3.03 -24.32 11.91
CA ILE A 282 2.52 -22.99 12.29
C ILE A 282 1.03 -23.09 12.68
N LEU A 283 0.23 -23.77 11.87
CA LEU A 283 -1.21 -23.93 12.10
C LEU A 283 -1.49 -24.86 13.29
N GLU A 284 -0.78 -25.98 13.41
CA GLU A 284 -0.92 -26.91 14.54
C GLU A 284 -0.54 -26.29 15.87
N SER A 285 0.61 -25.60 15.93
CA SER A 285 1.05 -24.90 17.14
C SER A 285 0.05 -23.81 17.54
N THR A 286 -0.49 -23.06 16.57
CA THR A 286 -1.55 -22.06 16.83
C THR A 286 -2.79 -22.71 17.43
N ARG A 287 -3.23 -23.86 16.88
CA ARG A 287 -4.39 -24.61 17.39
C ARG A 287 -4.15 -25.15 18.80
N LEU A 288 -3.00 -25.78 19.05
CA LEU A 288 -2.65 -26.36 20.36
C LEU A 288 -2.60 -25.29 21.47
N ASN A 289 -2.22 -24.06 21.11
CA ASN A 289 -2.20 -22.92 22.03
C ASN A 289 -3.54 -22.18 22.13
N ASN A 290 -4.60 -22.65 21.48
CA ASN A 290 -5.92 -22.00 21.42
C ASN A 290 -5.85 -20.53 20.95
N LYS A 291 -5.03 -20.27 19.93
CA LYS A 291 -4.78 -18.92 19.39
C LYS A 291 -5.52 -18.62 18.09
N PHE A 292 -6.46 -19.48 17.70
CA PHE A 292 -7.48 -19.16 16.70
C PHE A 292 -8.66 -18.45 17.37
N LEU A 293 -9.33 -17.55 16.65
CA LEU A 293 -10.54 -16.86 17.13
C LEU A 293 -11.68 -17.84 17.36
N CYS A 294 -11.84 -18.79 16.44
CA CYS A 294 -12.79 -19.88 16.57
C CYS A 294 -12.14 -21.04 17.33
N SER A 295 -12.59 -21.28 18.57
CA SER A 295 -12.06 -22.38 19.39
C SER A 295 -12.27 -23.72 18.69
N GLY A 296 -11.21 -24.54 18.64
CA GLY A 296 -11.25 -25.85 17.96
C GLY A 296 -11.23 -25.77 16.43
N TYR A 297 -11.01 -24.60 15.84
CA TYR A 297 -10.90 -24.46 14.38
C TYR A 297 -9.75 -25.30 13.82
N GLY A 298 -10.06 -25.95 12.69
CA GLY A 298 -9.10 -26.58 11.81
C GLY A 298 -8.66 -27.98 12.22
N SER A 299 -8.28 -28.75 11.21
CA SER A 299 -7.60 -30.03 11.34
C SER A 299 -6.45 -30.07 10.33
N ARG A 300 -5.47 -30.95 10.58
CA ARG A 300 -4.34 -31.12 9.65
C ARG A 300 -4.83 -31.48 8.25
N ASP A 301 -5.80 -32.39 8.14
CA ASP A 301 -6.39 -32.82 6.86
C ASP A 301 -7.09 -31.68 6.12
N LEU A 302 -7.78 -30.79 6.85
CA LEU A 302 -8.40 -29.61 6.26
C LEU A 302 -7.33 -28.67 5.69
N TRP A 303 -6.29 -28.37 6.46
CA TRP A 303 -5.24 -27.45 6.02
C TRP A 303 -4.43 -28.00 4.85
N ILE A 304 -4.13 -29.32 4.84
CA ILE A 304 -3.50 -29.97 3.69
C ILE A 304 -4.34 -29.77 2.43
N ARG A 305 -5.66 -29.95 2.53
CA ARG A 305 -6.58 -29.73 1.40
C ARG A 305 -6.54 -28.28 0.91
N LEU A 306 -6.76 -27.31 1.81
CA LEU A 306 -6.78 -25.89 1.46
C LEU A 306 -5.46 -25.41 0.85
N ILE A 307 -4.32 -25.87 1.38
CA ILE A 307 -2.99 -25.53 0.85
C ILE A 307 -2.79 -26.16 -0.53
N ASN A 308 -3.19 -27.41 -0.75
CA ASN A 308 -3.04 -28.04 -2.05
C ASN A 308 -3.98 -27.47 -3.12
N GLU A 309 -5.14 -26.94 -2.72
CA GLU A 309 -6.05 -26.22 -3.62
C GLU A 309 -5.51 -24.84 -3.98
N SER A 310 -4.89 -24.13 -3.03
CA SER A 310 -4.48 -22.71 -3.21
C SER A 310 -3.05 -22.59 -3.74
N ALA A 311 -2.19 -23.54 -3.41
CA ALA A 311 -0.79 -23.60 -3.78
C ALA A 311 -0.36 -25.04 -4.10
N PRO A 312 -0.84 -25.60 -5.23
CA PRO A 312 -0.51 -26.97 -5.61
C PRO A 312 1.00 -27.22 -5.66
N GLY A 313 1.46 -28.32 -5.05
CA GLY A 313 2.88 -28.70 -5.02
C GLY A 313 3.72 -28.01 -3.95
N TYR A 314 3.15 -27.04 -3.20
CA TYR A 314 3.89 -26.32 -2.17
C TYR A 314 4.37 -27.23 -1.03
N LEU A 315 3.50 -28.12 -0.53
CA LEU A 315 3.83 -29.00 0.59
C LEU A 315 4.96 -29.98 0.25
N GLU A 316 5.02 -30.48 -1.00
CA GLU A 316 6.11 -31.32 -1.47
C GLU A 316 7.43 -30.55 -1.56
N LEU A 317 7.39 -29.29 -2.01
CA LEU A 317 8.57 -28.42 -2.05
C LEU A 317 9.07 -28.11 -0.63
N GLU A 318 8.18 -27.80 0.31
CA GLU A 318 8.52 -27.54 1.71
C GLU A 318 9.14 -28.77 2.37
N ALA A 319 8.57 -29.96 2.15
CA ALA A 319 9.15 -31.21 2.66
C ALA A 319 10.56 -31.50 2.12
N GLN A 320 10.94 -30.93 0.97
CA GLN A 320 12.26 -31.07 0.36
C GLN A 320 13.21 -29.90 0.67
N GLY A 321 12.76 -28.86 1.38
CA GLY A 321 13.52 -27.62 1.59
C GLY A 321 13.73 -26.81 0.30
N ARG A 322 12.78 -26.89 -0.64
CA ARG A 322 12.82 -26.28 -1.98
C ARG A 322 11.72 -25.23 -2.17
N GLU A 323 11.21 -24.65 -1.09
CA GLU A 323 10.13 -23.65 -1.10
C GLU A 323 10.45 -22.44 -1.98
N VAL A 324 11.74 -22.08 -2.09
CA VAL A 324 12.20 -20.97 -2.94
C VAL A 324 11.87 -21.17 -4.42
N GLU A 325 11.66 -22.41 -4.85
CA GLU A 325 11.33 -22.75 -6.23
C GLU A 325 9.82 -22.57 -6.55
N PHE A 326 8.98 -22.36 -5.53
CA PHE A 326 7.55 -22.14 -5.75
C PHE A 326 7.32 -20.85 -6.55
N GLU A 327 6.57 -20.93 -7.65
CA GLU A 327 6.23 -19.79 -8.50
C GLU A 327 4.98 -19.07 -7.98
N LEU A 328 5.06 -17.75 -7.72
CA LEU A 328 3.90 -16.98 -7.23
C LEU A 328 2.70 -17.03 -8.19
N ASP A 329 2.94 -17.16 -9.49
CA ASP A 329 1.88 -17.31 -10.50
C ASP A 329 1.14 -18.66 -10.41
N THR A 330 1.65 -19.60 -9.61
CA THR A 330 0.98 -20.89 -9.32
C THR A 330 0.03 -20.78 -8.13
N LEU A 331 0.00 -19.63 -7.42
CA LEU A 331 -0.99 -19.36 -6.39
C LEU A 331 -2.36 -19.21 -7.07
N LEU A 332 -3.30 -20.10 -6.76
CA LEU A 332 -4.61 -20.13 -7.39
C LEU A 332 -5.63 -19.35 -6.56
N VAL A 333 -6.47 -18.59 -7.27
CA VAL A 333 -7.73 -18.10 -6.70
C VAL A 333 -8.67 -19.29 -6.60
N ILE A 334 -9.07 -19.64 -5.37
CA ILE A 334 -10.08 -20.67 -5.13
C ILE A 334 -11.39 -19.97 -4.78
N ASP A 335 -12.47 -20.38 -5.44
CA ASP A 335 -13.84 -20.18 -4.97
C ASP A 335 -14.22 -21.43 -4.14
N LEU A 336 -14.16 -21.36 -2.80
CA LEU A 336 -14.58 -22.47 -1.91
C LEU A 336 -16.09 -22.49 -1.67
#